data_AF-A0A9W2YR04-F1
#
_entry.id   AF-A0A9W2YR04-F1
#
_cell.length_a   1.000
_cell.length_b   1.000
_cell.length_c   1.000
_cell.angle_alpha   90.00
_cell.angle_beta   90.00
_cell.angle_gamma   90.00
#
_symmetry.space_group_name_H-M   'P 1'
#
loop_
_entity.id
_entity.type
_entity.pdbx_description
1 polymer ?
#
loop_
_entity_poly.entity_id
_entity_poly.type
_entity_poly.pdbx_seq_one_letter_code
_entity_poly.pdbx_strand_id
1 'polypeptide(L)'
;MAVKWCGLLSRAIECYLVVQCGLLSHAIECYLVIQCGLLSHAIECYLVVQCGLLSHAIECYLVIQCGLLSHAIECYLVVQCGLLSHAIECYLVVQCGLLSRAIECYLVVQCGLLSHAIECYIVVQCGLLSRAIECYLVVQCGLLSHAIECYLVVQCGLLSHAIECYLVVQCGLLSHAIECYLVVQCGLLSRAIECYLVVQCGLLSHAIECYLVVQCGLLSRAIECYLVVQCGLLSHAIECYLVVQCGLLSHAIECYLVVQCGLLSHAIECYLVVQCGLLSHAIECYLVVQCGLLSRAIECYLVEKGV
;
A
#
# COMPACT_ATOMS: atom_id res chain seq x y z
N MET A 1 16.39 -43.00 -18.18
CA MET A 1 17.04 -41.83 -18.76
C MET A 1 17.34 -42.13 -20.21
N ALA A 2 16.41 -41.82 -21.11
CA ALA A 2 16.73 -41.73 -22.52
C ALA A 2 17.01 -40.27 -22.88
N VAL A 3 17.87 -40.07 -23.89
CA VAL A 3 18.13 -38.75 -24.47
C VAL A 3 17.66 -38.80 -25.91
N LYS A 4 16.72 -37.94 -26.30
CA LYS A 4 16.19 -37.86 -27.67
C LYS A 4 16.58 -36.55 -28.34
N TRP A 5 17.11 -36.68 -29.55
CA TRP A 5 17.49 -35.58 -30.45
C TRP A 5 16.65 -35.66 -31.72
N CYS A 6 15.76 -34.70 -31.95
CA CYS A 6 14.87 -34.70 -33.13
C CYS A 6 14.52 -33.27 -33.57
N GLY A 7 14.34 -33.04 -34.87
CA GLY A 7 13.83 -31.74 -35.35
C GLY A 7 12.38 -31.47 -34.95
N LEU A 8 11.56 -32.53 -34.89
CA LEU A 8 10.13 -32.49 -34.58
C LEU A 8 9.79 -33.76 -33.79
N LEU A 9 9.24 -33.62 -32.58
CA LEU A 9 8.82 -34.75 -31.75
C LEU A 9 7.34 -34.59 -31.42
N SER A 10 6.52 -35.56 -31.83
CA SER A 10 5.07 -35.47 -31.66
C SER A 10 4.57 -35.97 -30.31
N ARG A 11 5.17 -37.05 -29.80
CA ARG A 11 4.89 -37.66 -28.48
C ARG A 11 6.12 -38.39 -27.94
N ALA A 12 6.32 -38.32 -26.63
CA ALA A 12 7.22 -39.20 -25.88
C ALA A 12 6.51 -39.71 -24.62
N ILE A 13 6.79 -40.96 -24.23
CA ILE A 13 6.21 -41.62 -23.06
C ILE A 13 7.31 -42.43 -22.39
N GLU A 14 8.01 -41.84 -21.42
CA GLU A 14 8.99 -42.48 -20.54
C GLU A 14 8.89 -41.94 -19.11
N CYS A 15 9.49 -42.61 -18.12
CA CYS A 15 9.47 -42.13 -16.72
C CYS A 15 10.51 -41.05 -16.43
N TYR A 16 11.57 -40.96 -17.26
CA TYR A 16 12.68 -40.01 -17.16
C TYR A 16 13.30 -39.79 -18.53
N LEU A 17 13.04 -38.63 -19.13
CA LEU A 17 13.55 -38.28 -20.46
C LEU A 17 14.25 -36.91 -20.45
N VAL A 18 15.24 -36.78 -21.33
CA VAL A 18 15.82 -35.50 -21.72
C VAL A 18 15.59 -35.32 -23.21
N VAL A 19 14.95 -34.22 -23.60
CA VAL A 19 14.61 -33.92 -24.99
C VAL A 19 15.30 -32.65 -25.46
N GLN A 20 15.97 -32.75 -26.61
CA GLN A 20 16.40 -31.59 -27.39
C GLN A 20 15.73 -31.60 -28.76
N CYS A 21 14.90 -30.60 -29.03
CA CYS A 21 14.18 -30.51 -30.30
C CYS A 21 13.82 -29.09 -30.73
N GLY A 22 13.53 -28.89 -32.02
CA GLY A 22 13.05 -27.59 -32.51
C GLY A 22 11.62 -27.29 -32.05
N LEU A 23 10.74 -28.29 -32.17
CA LEU A 23 9.32 -28.22 -31.85
C LEU A 23 8.87 -29.48 -31.11
N LEU A 24 8.22 -29.29 -29.95
CA LEU A 24 7.57 -30.35 -29.19
C LEU A 24 6.08 -30.06 -29.05
N SER A 25 5.22 -30.97 -29.53
CA SER A 25 3.78 -30.75 -29.48
C SER A 25 3.14 -31.19 -28.15
N HIS A 26 3.49 -32.39 -27.67
CA HIS A 26 2.95 -32.98 -26.45
C HIS A 26 4.00 -33.82 -25.73
N ALA A 27 4.12 -33.63 -24.43
CA ALA A 27 4.87 -34.50 -23.53
C ALA A 27 3.99 -34.93 -22.35
N ILE A 28 4.09 -36.21 -21.96
CA ILE A 28 3.38 -36.81 -20.82
C ILE A 28 4.35 -37.76 -20.12
N GLU A 29 5.03 -37.27 -19.09
CA GLU A 29 6.03 -38.02 -18.33
C GLU A 29 6.00 -37.69 -16.82
N CYS A 30 6.71 -38.50 -16.02
CA CYS A 30 6.84 -38.26 -14.58
C CYS A 30 7.94 -37.25 -14.24
N TYR A 31 9.02 -37.23 -15.03
CA TYR A 31 10.17 -36.33 -14.89
C TYR A 31 10.76 -36.04 -16.27
N LEU A 32 10.65 -34.81 -16.75
CA LEU A 32 11.20 -34.41 -18.04
C LEU A 32 12.09 -33.18 -17.94
N VAL A 33 13.11 -33.16 -18.77
CA VAL A 33 13.92 -31.96 -19.04
C VAL A 33 13.85 -31.67 -20.53
N ILE A 34 13.34 -30.49 -20.90
CA ILE A 34 13.17 -30.08 -22.30
C ILE A 34 14.06 -28.87 -22.60
N GLN A 35 14.79 -28.96 -23.71
CA GLN A 35 15.32 -27.79 -24.41
C GLN A 35 14.70 -27.73 -25.81
N CYS A 36 13.88 -26.71 -26.08
CA CYS A 36 13.25 -26.56 -27.39
C CYS A 36 12.98 -25.13 -27.84
N GLY A 37 12.80 -24.92 -29.14
CA GLY A 37 12.38 -23.61 -29.66
C GLY A 37 10.94 -23.25 -29.24
N LEU A 38 10.01 -24.20 -29.44
CA LEU A 38 8.59 -24.04 -29.15
C LEU A 38 8.02 -25.31 -28.49
N LEU A 39 7.33 -25.12 -27.35
CA LEU A 39 6.58 -26.16 -26.66
C LEU A 39 5.11 -25.77 -26.60
N SER A 40 4.22 -26.61 -27.14
CA SER A 40 2.79 -26.28 -27.12
C SER A 40 2.06 -26.74 -25.86
N HIS A 41 2.27 -27.98 -25.42
CA HIS A 41 1.59 -28.57 -24.27
C HIS A 41 2.51 -29.54 -23.52
N ALA A 42 2.56 -29.39 -22.19
CA ALA A 42 3.15 -30.36 -21.27
C ALA A 42 2.17 -30.69 -20.13
N ILE A 43 2.09 -31.97 -19.75
CA ILE A 43 1.26 -32.48 -18.64
C ILE A 43 2.10 -33.48 -17.84
N GLU A 44 2.68 -33.03 -16.72
CA GLU A 44 3.67 -33.81 -15.98
C GLU A 44 3.64 -33.59 -14.46
N CYS A 45 4.35 -34.46 -13.73
CA CYS A 45 4.52 -34.33 -12.29
C CYS A 45 5.69 -33.40 -11.92
N TYR A 46 6.77 -33.43 -12.69
CA TYR A 46 7.98 -32.60 -12.53
C TYR A 46 8.60 -32.29 -13.88
N LEU A 47 8.61 -31.02 -14.29
CA LEU A 47 9.24 -30.61 -15.54
C LEU A 47 10.23 -29.48 -15.33
N VAL A 48 11.29 -29.51 -16.15
CA VAL A 48 12.21 -28.39 -16.32
C VAL A 48 12.24 -28.02 -17.80
N VAL A 49 11.85 -26.80 -18.13
CA VAL A 49 11.79 -26.31 -19.52
C VAL A 49 12.74 -25.14 -19.73
N GLN A 50 13.52 -25.23 -20.80
CA GLN A 50 14.16 -24.09 -21.44
C GLN A 50 13.63 -23.96 -22.87
N CYS A 51 12.85 -22.90 -23.14
CA CYS A 51 12.31 -22.70 -24.48
C CYS A 51 12.17 -21.24 -24.92
N GLY A 52 12.02 -21.01 -26.22
CA GLY A 52 11.70 -19.68 -26.73
C GLY A 52 10.26 -19.26 -26.37
N LEU A 53 9.32 -20.18 -26.59
CA LEU A 53 7.89 -19.98 -26.39
C LEU A 53 7.25 -21.21 -25.75
N LEU A 54 6.47 -21.00 -24.69
CA LEU A 54 5.62 -22.02 -24.06
C LEU A 54 4.17 -21.55 -24.08
N SER A 55 3.27 -22.32 -24.71
CA SER A 55 1.85 -21.91 -24.76
C SER A 55 1.05 -22.37 -23.54
N HIS A 56 1.15 -23.63 -23.15
CA HIS A 56 0.37 -24.20 -22.04
C HIS A 56 1.18 -25.22 -21.24
N ALA A 57 1.15 -25.08 -19.92
CA ALA A 57 1.66 -26.06 -18.97
C ALA A 57 0.60 -26.36 -17.89
N ILE A 58 0.44 -27.63 -17.53
CA ILE A 58 -0.48 -28.10 -16.48
C ILE A 58 0.23 -29.16 -15.64
N GLU A 59 0.75 -28.78 -14.47
CA GLU A 59 1.69 -29.61 -13.72
C GLU A 59 1.63 -29.45 -12.20
N CYS A 60 2.24 -30.40 -11.49
CA CYS A 60 2.39 -30.33 -10.03
C CYS A 60 3.59 -29.49 -9.59
N TYR A 61 4.72 -29.58 -10.31
CA TYR A 61 5.96 -28.83 -10.05
C TYR A 61 6.68 -28.51 -11.36
N LEU A 62 6.84 -27.23 -11.67
CA LEU A 62 7.50 -26.82 -12.90
C LEU A 62 8.55 -25.74 -12.65
N VAL A 63 9.64 -25.82 -13.42
CA VAL A 63 10.63 -24.75 -13.54
C VAL A 63 10.76 -24.37 -15.00
N ILE A 64 10.43 -23.12 -15.34
CA ILE A 64 10.49 -22.60 -16.71
C ILE A 64 11.52 -21.48 -16.82
N GLN A 65 12.34 -21.57 -17.85
CA GLN A 65 13.05 -20.43 -18.44
C GLN A 65 12.59 -20.25 -19.88
N CYS A 66 11.87 -19.16 -20.16
CA CYS A 66 11.40 -18.91 -21.53
C CYS A 66 11.32 -17.44 -21.94
N GLY A 67 11.26 -17.18 -23.24
CA GLY A 67 11.02 -15.82 -23.73
C GLY A 67 9.59 -15.35 -23.43
N LEU A 68 8.61 -16.21 -23.74
CA LEU A 68 7.18 -15.94 -23.59
C LEU A 68 6.45 -17.16 -23.03
N LEU A 69 5.65 -16.95 -21.99
CA LEU A 69 4.75 -17.94 -21.41
C LEU A 69 3.30 -17.42 -21.46
N SER A 70 2.41 -18.11 -22.17
CA SER A 70 1.03 -17.62 -22.27
C SER A 70 0.12 -18.07 -21.13
N HIS A 71 0.15 -19.35 -20.76
CA HIS A 71 -0.72 -19.91 -19.73
C HIS A 71 -0.01 -21.01 -18.91
N ALA A 72 -0.08 -20.89 -17.59
CA ALA A 72 0.29 -21.93 -16.65
C ALA A 72 -0.85 -22.17 -15.64
N ILE A 73 -1.13 -23.44 -15.31
CA ILE A 73 -2.11 -23.85 -14.30
C ILE A 73 -1.51 -24.94 -13.42
N GLU A 74 -1.02 -24.58 -12.23
CA GLU A 74 -0.11 -25.45 -11.48
C GLU A 74 -0.21 -25.36 -9.95
N CYS A 75 0.33 -26.36 -9.27
CA CYS A 75 0.43 -26.34 -7.80
C CYS A 75 1.66 -25.55 -7.31
N TYR A 76 2.80 -25.69 -7.99
CA TYR A 76 4.06 -24.99 -7.68
C TYR A 76 4.82 -24.65 -8.96
N LEU A 77 4.99 -23.37 -9.27
CA LEU A 77 5.76 -22.94 -10.43
C LEU A 77 6.87 -21.96 -10.04
N VAL A 78 8.01 -22.11 -10.73
CA VAL A 78 9.07 -21.11 -10.76
C VAL A 78 9.29 -20.69 -12.21
N VAL A 79 9.06 -19.40 -12.52
CA VAL A 79 9.23 -18.85 -13.88
C VAL A 79 10.30 -17.77 -13.92
N GLN A 80 11.17 -17.89 -14.92
CA GLN A 80 11.94 -16.76 -15.43
C GLN A 80 11.57 -16.52 -16.89
N CYS A 81 10.91 -15.40 -17.18
CA CYS A 81 10.53 -15.09 -18.56
C CYS A 81 10.54 -13.61 -18.93
N GLY A 82 10.53 -13.31 -20.23
CA GLY A 82 10.36 -11.92 -20.69
C GLY A 82 8.94 -11.42 -20.42
N LEU A 83 7.95 -12.24 -20.77
CA LEU A 83 6.52 -11.92 -20.68
C LEU A 83 5.73 -13.14 -20.17
N LEU A 84 4.88 -12.91 -19.16
CA LEU A 84 3.90 -13.86 -18.66
C LEU A 84 2.50 -13.24 -18.77
N SER A 85 1.62 -13.85 -19.57
CA SER A 85 0.25 -13.32 -19.70
C SER A 85 -0.69 -13.80 -18.60
N HIS A 86 -0.75 -15.11 -18.32
CA HIS A 86 -1.71 -15.66 -17.36
C HIS A 86 -1.09 -16.80 -16.54
N ALA A 87 -1.19 -16.70 -15.22
CA ALA A 87 -0.92 -17.79 -14.28
C ALA A 87 -2.11 -17.99 -13.33
N ILE A 88 -2.44 -19.25 -13.03
CA ILE A 88 -3.47 -19.65 -12.08
C ILE A 88 -2.91 -20.76 -11.19
N GLU A 89 -2.52 -20.45 -9.96
CA GLU A 89 -1.69 -21.36 -9.17
C GLU A 89 -1.92 -21.33 -7.66
N CYS A 90 -1.43 -22.37 -6.97
CA CYS A 90 -1.40 -22.37 -5.51
C CYS A 90 -0.16 -21.64 -4.95
N TYR A 91 1.00 -21.79 -5.59
CA TYR A 91 2.27 -21.15 -5.21
C TYR A 91 3.10 -20.79 -6.44
N LEU A 92 3.27 -19.50 -6.72
CA LEU A 92 4.11 -19.03 -7.83
C LEU A 92 5.28 -18.17 -7.35
N VAL A 93 6.44 -18.39 -7.97
CA VAL A 93 7.58 -17.47 -7.92
C VAL A 93 7.92 -17.03 -9.34
N VAL A 94 7.79 -15.73 -9.61
CA VAL A 94 8.04 -15.16 -10.94
C VAL A 94 9.12 -14.10 -10.92
N GLN A 95 10.02 -14.21 -11.89
CA GLN A 95 10.87 -13.10 -12.34
C GLN A 95 10.58 -12.83 -13.81
N CYS A 96 9.98 -11.68 -14.12
CA CYS A 96 9.69 -11.33 -15.51
C CYS A 96 9.75 -9.84 -15.84
N GLY A 97 9.85 -9.50 -17.12
CA GLY A 97 9.75 -8.10 -17.56
C GLY A 97 8.35 -7.55 -17.35
N LEU A 98 7.34 -8.32 -17.76
CA LEU A 98 5.92 -7.94 -17.74
C LEU A 98 5.05 -9.12 -17.29
N LEU A 99 4.21 -8.89 -16.27
CA LEU A 99 3.19 -9.82 -15.80
C LEU A 99 1.80 -9.21 -15.99
N SER A 100 0.96 -9.87 -16.79
CA SER A 100 -0.34 -9.30 -17.18
C SER A 100 -1.46 -9.62 -16.19
N ARG A 101 -1.63 -10.90 -15.81
CA ARG A 101 -2.60 -11.34 -14.80
C ARG A 101 -2.09 -12.56 -14.03
N ALA A 102 -2.26 -12.53 -12.71
CA ALA A 102 -2.08 -13.67 -11.82
C ALA A 102 -3.32 -13.85 -10.92
N ILE A 103 -3.69 -15.10 -10.64
CA ILE A 103 -4.81 -15.48 -9.77
C ILE A 103 -4.36 -16.65 -8.90
N GLU A 104 -4.05 -16.40 -7.63
CA GLU A 104 -3.32 -17.37 -6.80
C GLU A 104 -3.62 -17.31 -5.31
N CYS A 105 -3.14 -18.33 -4.59
CA CYS A 105 -3.17 -18.36 -3.13
C CYS A 105 -1.93 -17.70 -2.50
N TYR A 106 -0.75 -17.90 -3.09
CA TYR A 106 0.53 -17.35 -2.62
C TYR A 106 1.44 -16.99 -3.80
N LEU A 107 1.80 -15.72 -3.92
CA LEU A 107 2.64 -15.24 -5.01
C LEU A 107 3.83 -14.42 -4.51
N VAL A 108 4.99 -14.66 -5.13
CA VAL A 108 6.17 -13.80 -5.04
C VAL A 108 6.56 -13.33 -6.43
N VAL A 109 6.48 -12.02 -6.68
CA VAL A 109 6.79 -11.42 -7.99
C VAL A 109 7.91 -10.42 -7.91
N GLN A 110 8.85 -10.56 -8.83
CA GLN A 110 9.77 -9.49 -9.24
C GLN A 110 9.54 -9.18 -10.72
N CYS A 111 9.00 -7.99 -11.02
CA CYS A 111 8.79 -7.60 -12.41
C CYS A 111 8.94 -6.10 -12.69
N GLY A 112 9.11 -5.74 -13.97
CA GLY A 112 9.09 -4.33 -14.37
C GLY A 112 7.70 -3.71 -14.21
N LEU A 113 6.69 -4.43 -14.69
CA LEU A 113 5.29 -3.97 -14.73
C LEU A 113 4.35 -5.13 -14.37
N LEU A 114 3.44 -4.88 -13.43
CA LEU A 114 2.33 -5.77 -13.06
C LEU A 114 0.99 -5.06 -13.27
N SER A 115 0.14 -5.61 -14.14
CA SER A 115 -1.14 -4.95 -14.43
C SER A 115 -2.29 -5.36 -13.50
N HIS A 116 -2.45 -6.65 -13.21
CA HIS A 116 -3.54 -7.17 -12.39
C HIS A 116 -3.10 -8.36 -11.53
N ALA A 117 -3.40 -8.30 -10.24
CA ALA A 117 -3.31 -9.42 -9.31
C ALA A 117 -4.63 -9.56 -8.53
N ILE A 118 -5.08 -10.81 -8.31
CA ILE A 118 -6.29 -11.14 -7.52
C ILE A 118 -5.99 -12.35 -6.65
N GLU A 119 -5.59 -12.16 -5.39
CA GLU A 119 -4.97 -13.24 -4.60
C GLU A 119 -5.17 -13.14 -3.08
N CYS A 120 -4.80 -14.21 -2.36
CA CYS A 120 -4.93 -14.28 -0.90
C CYS A 120 -3.72 -13.69 -0.15
N TYR A 121 -2.49 -13.95 -0.63
CA TYR A 121 -1.23 -13.49 -0.02
C TYR A 121 -0.17 -13.19 -1.09
N ILE A 122 0.30 -11.95 -1.19
CA ILE A 122 1.32 -11.59 -2.18
C ILE A 122 2.47 -10.78 -1.59
N VAL A 123 3.67 -11.02 -2.12
CA VAL A 123 4.81 -10.11 -2.05
C VAL A 123 5.20 -9.65 -3.46
N VAL A 124 5.05 -8.35 -3.75
CA VAL A 124 5.40 -7.75 -5.06
C VAL A 124 6.57 -6.79 -4.93
N GLN A 125 7.57 -6.97 -5.80
CA GLN A 125 8.56 -5.94 -6.11
C GLN A 125 8.45 -5.56 -7.59
N CYS A 126 8.02 -4.34 -7.88
CA CYS A 126 7.90 -3.90 -9.27
C CYS A 126 8.15 -2.41 -9.51
N GLY A 127 8.40 -2.02 -10.76
CA GLY A 127 8.48 -0.61 -11.12
C GLY A 127 7.12 0.08 -11.01
N LEU A 128 6.08 -0.56 -11.57
CA LEU A 128 4.72 -0.04 -11.66
C LEU A 128 3.70 -1.14 -11.37
N LEU A 129 2.75 -0.86 -10.47
CA LEU A 129 1.60 -1.71 -10.17
C LEU A 129 0.30 -0.94 -10.42
N SER A 130 -0.53 -1.43 -11.36
CA SER A 130 -1.76 -0.69 -11.73
C SER A 130 -3.00 -1.03 -10.90
N ARG A 131 -3.21 -2.31 -10.56
CA ARG A 131 -4.37 -2.73 -9.76
C ARG A 131 -4.10 -4.02 -8.99
N ALA A 132 -4.36 -4.00 -7.69
CA ALA A 132 -4.39 -5.15 -6.80
C ALA A 132 -5.77 -5.27 -6.12
N ILE A 133 -6.27 -6.50 -5.94
CA ILE A 133 -7.51 -6.82 -5.20
C ILE A 133 -7.26 -8.06 -4.34
N GLU A 134 -6.96 -7.88 -3.07
CA GLU A 134 -6.32 -8.94 -2.25
C GLU A 134 -6.73 -8.93 -0.77
N CYS A 135 -6.50 -10.07 -0.10
CA CYS A 135 -6.71 -10.18 1.35
C CYS A 135 -5.50 -9.67 2.15
N TYR A 136 -4.27 -9.97 1.70
CA TYR A 136 -3.01 -9.55 2.32
C TYR A 136 -1.95 -9.29 1.25
N LEU A 137 -1.44 -8.07 1.16
CA LEU A 137 -0.37 -7.71 0.22
C LEU A 137 0.79 -6.98 0.89
N VAL A 138 1.99 -7.23 0.39
CA VAL A 138 3.19 -6.42 0.65
C VAL A 138 3.74 -5.93 -0.69
N VAL A 139 3.77 -4.61 -0.90
CA VAL A 139 4.26 -3.98 -2.13
C VAL A 139 5.50 -3.14 -1.88
N GLN A 140 6.51 -3.33 -2.72
CA GLN A 140 7.56 -2.34 -2.97
C GLN A 140 7.54 -1.92 -4.43
N CYS A 141 7.18 -0.67 -4.71
CA CYS A 141 7.13 -0.18 -6.09
C CYS A 141 7.45 1.30 -6.26
N GLY A 142 7.76 1.71 -7.50
CA GLY A 142 7.91 3.12 -7.82
C GLY A 142 6.58 3.87 -7.74
N LEU A 143 5.55 3.29 -8.37
CA LEU A 143 4.20 3.87 -8.49
C LEU A 143 3.13 2.79 -8.28
N LEU A 144 2.13 3.11 -7.43
CA LEU A 144 0.93 2.31 -7.20
C LEU A 144 -0.31 3.15 -7.48
N SER A 145 -1.14 2.74 -8.46
CA SER A 145 -2.31 3.54 -8.84
C SER A 145 -3.59 3.20 -8.06
N HIS A 146 -3.90 1.92 -7.88
CA HIS A 146 -5.12 1.46 -7.19
C HIS A 146 -4.88 0.19 -6.39
N ALA A 147 -5.25 0.21 -5.12
CA ALA A 147 -5.33 -0.97 -4.26
C ALA A 147 -6.71 -1.03 -3.58
N ILE A 148 -7.27 -2.25 -3.49
CA ILE A 148 -8.54 -2.54 -2.80
C ILE A 148 -8.35 -3.81 -1.97
N GLU A 149 -8.11 -3.67 -0.67
CA GLU A 149 -7.62 -4.78 0.16
C GLU A 149 -8.11 -4.79 1.61
N CYS A 150 -8.00 -5.96 2.25
CA CYS A 150 -8.27 -6.08 3.68
C CYS A 150 -7.06 -5.65 4.54
N TYR A 151 -5.84 -6.01 4.13
CA TYR A 151 -4.59 -5.67 4.81
C TYR A 151 -3.47 -5.42 3.81
N LEU A 152 -2.91 -4.21 3.80
CA LEU A 152 -1.82 -3.86 2.90
C LEU A 152 -0.64 -3.23 3.64
N VAL A 153 0.57 -3.54 3.18
CA VAL A 153 1.80 -2.83 3.53
C VAL A 153 2.45 -2.33 2.25
N VAL A 154 2.58 -1.01 2.10
CA VAL A 154 3.15 -0.36 0.91
C VAL A 154 4.39 0.44 1.25
N GLN A 155 5.42 0.23 0.44
CA GLN A 155 6.54 1.15 0.30
C GLN A 155 6.64 1.62 -1.16
N CYS A 156 6.32 2.89 -1.42
CA CYS A 156 6.37 3.41 -2.79
C CYS A 156 6.78 4.87 -2.92
N GLY A 157 7.14 5.30 -4.13
CA GLY A 157 7.38 6.72 -4.41
C GLY A 157 6.07 7.52 -4.37
N LEU A 158 5.05 7.01 -5.07
CA LEU A 158 3.75 7.65 -5.24
C LEU A 158 2.61 6.63 -5.09
N LEU A 159 1.62 6.97 -4.27
CA LEU A 159 0.36 6.24 -4.11
C LEU A 159 -0.83 7.15 -4.43
N SER A 160 -1.61 6.81 -5.47
CA SER A 160 -2.73 7.68 -5.87
C SER A 160 -4.05 7.40 -5.15
N HIS A 161 -4.43 6.12 -5.03
CA HIS A 161 -5.71 5.71 -4.44
C HIS A 161 -5.59 4.38 -3.70
N ALA A 162 -6.01 4.37 -2.43
CA ALA A 162 -6.20 3.17 -1.62
C ALA A 162 -7.61 3.16 -0.99
N ILE A 163 -8.26 1.99 -0.96
CA ILE A 163 -9.55 1.76 -0.31
C ILE A 163 -9.49 0.45 0.48
N GLU A 164 -9.32 0.54 1.81
CA GLU A 164 -8.88 -0.61 2.61
C GLU A 164 -9.43 -0.66 4.04
N CYS A 165 -9.37 -1.84 4.65
CA CYS A 165 -9.69 -2.00 6.07
C CYS A 165 -8.52 -1.64 6.98
N TYR A 166 -7.30 -2.07 6.62
CA TYR A 166 -6.06 -1.80 7.35
C TYR A 166 -4.90 -1.55 6.39
N LEU A 167 -4.28 -0.37 6.44
CA LEU A 167 -3.12 -0.05 5.62
C LEU A 167 -1.97 0.48 6.45
N VAL A 168 -0.75 0.12 6.04
CA VAL A 168 0.50 0.76 6.48
C VAL A 168 1.24 1.28 5.26
N VAL A 169 1.47 2.59 5.18
CA VAL A 169 2.12 3.25 4.04
C VAL A 169 3.40 3.96 4.44
N GLN A 170 4.45 3.71 3.67
CA GLN A 170 5.62 4.57 3.57
C GLN A 170 5.75 5.09 2.13
N CYS A 171 5.51 6.38 1.91
CA CYS A 171 5.63 6.94 0.57
C CYS A 171 6.11 8.39 0.50
N GLY A 172 6.55 8.83 -0.68
CA GLY A 172 6.87 10.25 -0.89
C GLY A 172 5.60 11.11 -0.89
N LEU A 173 4.58 10.67 -1.63
CA LEU A 173 3.33 11.38 -1.85
C LEU A 173 2.13 10.43 -1.81
N LEU A 174 1.12 10.78 -1.00
CA LEU A 174 -0.17 10.10 -0.92
C LEU A 174 -1.30 11.10 -1.25
N SER A 175 -2.05 10.84 -2.33
CA SER A 175 -3.16 11.75 -2.70
C SER A 175 -4.48 11.42 -2.02
N HIS A 176 -4.94 10.16 -2.07
CA HIS A 176 -6.25 9.78 -1.55
C HIS A 176 -6.22 8.42 -0.85
N ALA A 177 -6.64 8.41 0.42
CA ALA A 177 -6.92 7.20 1.20
C ALA A 177 -8.35 7.26 1.76
N ILE A 178 -9.05 6.12 1.74
CA ILE A 178 -10.39 5.94 2.32
C ILE A 178 -10.39 4.61 3.08
N GLU A 179 -10.28 4.66 4.41
CA GLU A 179 -9.97 3.47 5.21
C GLU A 179 -10.58 3.42 6.60
N CYS A 180 -10.61 2.22 7.19
CA CYS A 180 -11.00 2.05 8.58
C CYS A 180 -9.85 2.32 9.56
N TYR A 181 -8.63 1.86 9.23
CA TYR A 181 -7.43 2.04 10.03
C TYR A 181 -6.21 2.26 9.13
N LEU A 182 -5.55 3.41 9.23
CA LEU A 182 -4.35 3.71 8.46
C LEU A 182 -3.19 4.16 9.38
N VAL A 183 -1.98 3.74 8.99
CA VAL A 183 -0.73 4.30 9.50
C VAL A 183 0.10 4.82 8.33
N VAL A 184 0.36 6.13 8.30
CA VAL A 184 1.11 6.78 7.21
C VAL A 184 2.41 7.40 7.71
N GLN A 185 3.49 7.13 6.98
CA GLN A 185 4.68 7.96 6.96
C GLN A 185 4.89 8.49 5.54
N CYS A 186 4.75 9.80 5.35
CA CYS A 186 4.95 10.39 4.02
C CYS A 186 5.49 11.81 4.02
N GLY A 187 6.01 12.25 2.86
CA GLY A 187 6.39 13.66 2.69
C GLY A 187 5.17 14.57 2.68
N LEU A 188 4.14 14.19 1.89
CA LEU A 188 2.95 14.98 1.66
C LEU A 188 1.69 14.09 1.59
N LEU A 189 0.69 14.44 2.40
CA LEU A 189 -0.62 13.79 2.43
C LEU A 189 -1.71 14.80 2.03
N SER A 190 -2.40 14.53 0.92
CA SER A 190 -3.34 15.49 0.35
C SER A 190 -4.75 15.38 0.93
N ARG A 191 -5.27 14.16 1.08
CA ARG A 191 -6.61 13.91 1.62
C ARG A 191 -6.74 12.52 2.22
N ALA A 192 -7.19 12.45 3.46
CA ALA A 192 -7.60 11.22 4.15
C ALA A 192 -9.07 11.34 4.62
N ILE A 193 -9.82 10.23 4.55
CA ILE A 193 -11.18 10.11 5.07
C ILE A 193 -11.31 8.77 5.78
N GLU A 194 -11.25 8.77 7.11
CA GLU A 194 -11.00 7.54 7.87
C GLU A 194 -11.67 7.47 9.25
N CYS A 195 -11.76 6.26 9.79
CA CYS A 195 -12.23 6.05 11.16
C CYS A 195 -11.10 6.24 12.19
N TYR A 196 -9.90 5.74 11.90
CA TYR A 196 -8.71 5.84 12.75
C TYR A 196 -7.45 6.04 11.91
N LEU A 197 -6.74 7.14 12.12
CA LEU A 197 -5.48 7.41 11.41
C LEU A 197 -4.36 7.77 12.38
N VAL A 198 -3.15 7.32 12.02
CA VAL A 198 -1.90 7.81 12.60
C VAL A 198 -1.00 8.33 11.48
N VAL A 199 -0.66 9.62 11.52
CA VAL A 199 0.17 10.27 10.49
C VAL A 199 1.47 10.79 11.06
N GLN A 200 2.56 10.48 10.35
CA GLN A 200 3.80 11.26 10.41
C GLN A 200 4.09 11.84 9.02
N CYS A 201 4.00 13.16 8.85
CA CYS A 201 4.27 13.76 7.55
C CYS A 201 4.88 15.16 7.59
N GLY A 202 5.45 15.61 6.46
CA GLY A 202 5.87 17.01 6.33
C GLY A 202 4.68 17.96 6.26
N LEU A 203 3.72 17.64 5.39
CA LEU A 203 2.54 18.44 5.12
C LEU A 203 1.27 17.58 5.08
N LEU A 204 0.24 18.00 5.81
CA LEU A 204 -1.12 17.45 5.75
C LEU A 204 -2.13 18.55 5.39
N SER A 205 -2.79 18.43 4.23
CA SER A 205 -3.74 19.45 3.79
C SER A 205 -5.16 19.26 4.33
N HIS A 206 -5.72 18.06 4.20
CA HIS A 206 -7.11 17.78 4.60
C HIS A 206 -7.24 16.41 5.26
N ALA A 207 -7.79 16.40 6.48
CA ALA A 207 -8.24 15.21 7.19
C ALA A 207 -9.71 15.37 7.63
N ILE A 208 -10.50 14.30 7.50
CA ILE A 208 -11.90 14.22 7.96
C ILE A 208 -12.10 12.86 8.62
N GLU A 209 -12.11 12.82 9.95
CA GLU A 209 -11.94 11.55 10.67
C GLU A 209 -12.65 11.46 12.02
N CYS A 210 -12.84 10.23 12.52
CA CYS A 210 -13.37 10.02 13.87
C CYS A 210 -12.28 10.14 14.93
N TYR A 211 -11.09 9.59 14.68
CA TYR A 211 -9.94 9.61 15.59
C TYR A 211 -8.63 9.77 14.82
N LEU A 212 -7.88 10.82 15.11
CA LEU A 212 -6.60 11.07 14.45
C LEU A 212 -5.49 11.35 15.47
N VAL A 213 -4.30 10.85 15.15
CA VAL A 213 -3.04 11.26 15.79
C VAL A 213 -2.08 11.76 14.72
N VAL A 214 -1.69 13.03 14.79
CA VAL A 214 -0.78 13.67 13.82
C VAL A 214 0.51 14.12 14.45
N GLN A 215 1.62 13.79 13.80
CA GLN A 215 2.87 14.53 13.89
C GLN A 215 3.24 15.10 12.53
N CYS A 216 3.21 16.44 12.39
CA CYS A 216 3.56 17.04 11.11
C CYS A 216 4.22 18.41 11.20
N GLY A 217 4.86 18.85 10.11
CA GLY A 217 5.36 20.22 10.02
C GLY A 217 4.22 21.23 9.98
N LEU A 218 3.25 20.98 9.09
CA LEU A 218 2.13 21.89 8.83
C LEU A 218 0.83 21.12 8.58
N LEU A 219 -0.23 21.50 9.30
CA LEU A 219 -1.59 20.98 9.18
C LEU A 219 -2.55 22.10 8.79
N SER A 220 -3.13 22.03 7.59
CA SER A 220 -3.96 23.14 7.10
C SER A 220 -5.43 23.09 7.52
N ARG A 221 -6.04 21.90 7.56
CA ARG A 221 -7.45 21.75 7.92
C ARG A 221 -7.76 20.35 8.46
N ALA A 222 -8.32 20.29 9.66
CA ALA A 222 -8.86 19.09 10.28
C ALA A 222 -10.34 19.31 10.67
N ILE A 223 -11.18 18.28 10.50
CA ILE A 223 -12.59 18.26 10.92
C ILE A 223 -12.88 16.91 11.53
N GLU A 224 -12.93 16.83 12.87
CA GLU A 224 -12.83 15.54 13.57
C GLU A 224 -13.58 15.46 14.90
N CYS A 225 -13.83 14.23 15.36
CA CYS A 225 -14.42 13.99 16.67
C CYS A 225 -13.36 14.03 17.79
N TYR A 226 -12.18 13.42 17.56
CA TYR A 226 -11.08 13.36 18.52
C TYR A 226 -9.73 13.49 17.79
N LEU A 227 -8.96 14.52 18.12
CA LEU A 227 -7.63 14.73 17.54
C LEU A 227 -6.56 14.93 18.60
N VAL A 228 -5.38 14.36 18.33
CA VAL A 228 -4.14 14.69 19.02
C VAL A 228 -3.11 15.18 18.00
N VAL A 229 -2.65 16.43 18.13
CA VAL A 229 -1.69 17.04 17.20
C VAL A 229 -0.39 17.43 17.88
N GLN A 230 0.73 17.08 17.24
CA GLN A 230 2.00 17.77 17.41
C GLN A 230 2.44 18.36 16.07
N CYS A 231 2.47 19.70 15.95
CA CYS A 231 2.88 20.33 14.71
C CYS A 231 3.59 21.68 14.86
N GLY A 232 4.26 22.13 13.79
CA GLY A 232 4.81 23.50 13.76
C GLY A 232 3.69 24.53 13.63
N LEU A 233 2.79 24.31 12.67
CA LEU A 233 1.68 25.20 12.34
C LEU A 233 0.36 24.43 12.17
N LEU A 234 -0.70 24.89 12.83
CA LEU A 234 -2.08 24.45 12.64
C LEU A 234 -2.96 25.64 12.25
N SER A 235 -3.57 25.61 11.05
CA SER A 235 -4.28 26.80 10.55
C SER A 235 -5.81 26.82 10.70
N HIS A 236 -6.46 25.66 10.77
CA HIS A 236 -7.90 25.52 11.00
C HIS A 236 -8.23 24.15 11.62
N ALA A 237 -8.88 24.16 12.78
CA ALA A 237 -9.44 22.97 13.44
C ALA A 237 -10.91 23.21 13.82
N ILE A 238 -11.77 22.21 13.58
CA ILE A 238 -13.19 22.22 13.96
C ILE A 238 -13.53 20.86 14.56
N GLU A 239 -13.60 20.75 15.88
CA GLU A 239 -13.61 19.44 16.54
C GLU A 239 -14.41 19.35 17.83
N CYS A 240 -14.73 18.11 18.25
CA CYS A 240 -15.39 17.89 19.53
C CYS A 240 -14.38 17.85 20.70
N TYR A 241 -13.24 17.18 20.51
CA TYR A 241 -12.17 17.05 21.50
C TYR A 241 -10.82 17.14 20.84
N LEU A 242 -10.01 18.10 21.27
CA LEU A 242 -8.70 18.33 20.68
C LEU A 242 -7.63 18.51 21.76
N VAL A 243 -6.47 17.89 21.53
CA VAL A 243 -5.24 18.09 22.29
C VAL A 243 -4.12 18.52 21.34
N VAL A 244 -3.60 19.73 21.52
CA VAL A 244 -2.58 20.31 20.62
C VAL A 244 -1.30 20.67 21.36
N GLN A 245 -0.18 20.30 20.77
CA GLN A 245 1.11 20.95 21.00
C GLN A 245 1.61 21.55 19.68
N CYS A 246 1.68 22.88 19.58
CA CYS A 246 2.17 23.50 18.35
C CYS A 246 2.91 24.83 18.53
N GLY A 247 3.66 25.25 17.51
CA GLY A 247 4.26 26.59 17.51
C GLY A 247 3.20 27.68 17.36
N LEU A 248 2.33 27.53 16.37
CA LEU A 248 1.28 28.48 16.03
C LEU A 248 -0.04 27.75 15.75
N LEU A 249 -1.10 28.18 16.43
CA LEU A 249 -2.48 27.77 16.19
C LEU A 249 -3.30 28.98 15.72
N SER A 250 -3.86 28.90 14.51
CA SER A 250 -4.87 29.86 14.06
C SER A 250 -6.23 29.18 13.92
N HIS A 251 -7.28 29.86 14.37
CA HIS A 251 -8.69 29.45 14.22
C HIS A 251 -9.02 28.02 14.68
N ALA A 252 -9.34 27.88 15.96
CA ALA A 252 -9.96 26.70 16.56
C ALA A 252 -11.44 26.97 16.89
N ILE A 253 -12.32 26.02 16.58
CA ILE A 253 -13.75 26.06 16.98
C ILE A 253 -14.13 24.71 17.57
N GLU A 254 -14.21 24.62 18.89
CA GLU A 254 -14.22 23.31 19.58
C GLU A 254 -15.14 23.22 20.81
N CYS A 255 -15.55 22.00 21.15
CA CYS A 255 -16.28 21.77 22.40
C CYS A 255 -15.32 21.66 23.61
N TYR A 256 -14.19 20.98 23.44
CA TYR A 256 -13.17 20.80 24.47
C TYR A 256 -11.77 20.87 23.85
N LEU A 257 -10.94 21.80 24.32
CA LEU A 257 -9.56 21.94 23.86
C LEU A 257 -8.58 21.98 25.03
N VAL A 258 -7.45 21.28 24.84
CA VAL A 258 -6.23 21.43 25.63
C VAL A 258 -5.09 21.85 24.71
N VAL A 259 -4.56 23.07 24.88
CA VAL A 259 -3.45 23.60 24.05
C VAL A 259 -2.21 23.88 24.85
N GLN A 260 -1.06 23.49 24.29
CA GLN A 260 0.22 24.13 24.56
C GLN A 260 0.78 24.73 23.28
N CYS A 261 0.87 26.06 23.21
CA CYS A 261 1.40 26.71 21.99
C CYS A 261 2.16 28.01 22.22
N GLY A 262 2.97 28.41 21.23
CA GLY A 262 3.63 29.72 21.27
C GLY A 262 2.63 30.87 21.09
N LEU A 263 1.77 30.74 20.08
CA LEU A 263 0.79 31.76 19.69
C LEU A 263 -0.56 31.11 19.35
N LEU A 264 -1.63 31.64 19.94
CA LEU A 264 -3.03 31.29 19.63
C LEU A 264 -3.79 32.53 19.16
N SER A 265 -4.23 32.53 17.91
CA SER A 265 -4.80 33.75 17.30
C SER A 265 -6.32 33.89 17.45
N HIS A 266 -7.07 32.80 17.30
CA HIS A 266 -8.54 32.77 17.36
C HIS A 266 -9.04 31.42 17.89
N ALA A 267 -9.76 31.43 19.00
CA ALA A 267 -10.44 30.28 19.59
C ALA A 267 -11.91 30.61 19.92
N ILE A 268 -12.82 29.69 19.64
CA ILE A 268 -14.25 29.78 20.03
C ILE A 268 -14.66 28.45 20.63
N GLU A 269 -14.90 28.39 21.94
CA GLU A 269 -15.01 27.11 22.62
C GLU A 269 -15.95 27.03 23.81
N CYS A 270 -16.36 25.80 24.17
CA CYS A 270 -17.13 25.57 25.39
C CYS A 270 -16.22 25.41 26.62
N TYR A 271 -15.13 24.65 26.49
CA TYR A 271 -14.16 24.38 27.55
C TYR A 271 -12.73 24.43 27.03
N LEU A 272 -11.96 25.41 27.49
CA LEU A 272 -10.58 25.61 27.05
C LEU A 272 -9.60 25.56 28.22
N VAL A 273 -8.54 24.76 28.05
CA VAL A 273 -7.34 24.77 28.91
C VAL A 273 -6.12 25.13 28.07
N VAL A 274 -5.52 26.29 28.33
CA VAL A 274 -4.40 26.81 27.51
C VAL A 274 -3.18 27.11 28.35
N GLN A 275 -2.04 26.68 27.82
CA GLN A 275 -0.74 27.23 28.15
C GLN A 275 -0.12 27.86 26.89
N CYS A 276 -0.03 29.19 26.84
CA CYS A 276 0.53 29.84 25.64
C CYS A 276 1.39 31.08 25.90
N GLY A 277 2.23 31.45 24.93
CA GLY A 277 2.99 32.70 24.99
C GLY A 277 2.09 33.92 24.80
N LEU A 278 1.28 33.92 23.73
CA LEU A 278 0.37 35.00 23.36
C LEU A 278 -1.00 34.43 22.95
N LEU A 279 -2.07 34.98 23.55
CA LEU A 279 -3.47 34.71 23.20
C LEU A 279 -4.12 35.99 22.68
N SER A 280 -4.53 36.02 21.40
CA SER A 280 -5.14 37.24 20.85
C SER A 280 -6.65 37.31 20.98
N HIS A 281 -7.40 36.32 20.49
CA HIS A 281 -8.87 36.33 20.50
C HIS A 281 -9.43 34.99 20.97
N ALA A 282 -10.19 35.04 22.08
CA ALA A 282 -10.86 33.89 22.69
C ALA A 282 -12.33 34.23 22.99
N ILE A 283 -13.25 33.30 22.72
CA ILE A 283 -14.67 33.39 23.08
C ILE A 283 -15.06 32.06 23.73
N GLU A 284 -15.32 32.07 25.04
CA GLU A 284 -15.49 30.82 25.80
C GLU A 284 -16.56 30.80 26.89
N CYS A 285 -17.07 29.61 27.19
CA CYS A 285 -17.94 29.37 28.34
C CYS A 285 -17.14 29.10 29.63
N TYR A 286 -16.07 28.30 29.55
CA TYR A 286 -15.20 27.97 30.69
C TYR A 286 -13.74 27.98 30.28
N LEU A 287 -12.93 28.76 31.00
CA LEU A 287 -11.53 28.98 30.65
C LEU A 287 -10.57 28.82 31.83
N VAL A 288 -9.50 28.06 31.57
CA VAL A 288 -8.30 27.99 32.41
C VAL A 288 -7.08 28.37 31.56
N VAL A 289 -6.50 29.55 31.81
CA VAL A 289 -5.33 30.04 31.06
C VAL A 289 -4.11 30.20 31.95
N GLN A 290 -2.98 29.78 31.40
CA GLN A 290 -1.67 30.27 31.77
C GLN A 290 -1.01 30.89 30.53
N CYS A 291 -0.97 32.23 30.45
CA CYS A 291 -0.39 32.93 29.30
C CYS A 291 0.56 34.06 29.68
N GLY A 292 1.51 34.35 28.78
CA GLY A 292 2.41 35.48 28.93
C GLY A 292 1.74 36.81 28.61
N LEU A 293 0.80 36.83 27.66
CA LEU A 293 0.14 38.05 27.20
C LEU A 293 -1.25 37.73 26.62
N LEU A 294 -2.27 38.43 27.09
CA LEU A 294 -3.68 38.29 26.68
C LEU A 294 -4.16 39.59 26.03
N SER A 295 -4.69 39.50 24.79
CA SER A 295 -5.13 40.70 24.07
C SER A 295 -6.64 40.97 24.19
N ARG A 296 -7.49 39.96 23.93
CA ARG A 296 -8.97 40.05 23.95
C ARG A 296 -9.60 38.69 24.27
N ALA A 297 -10.38 38.63 25.33
CA ALA A 297 -11.17 37.46 25.70
C ALA A 297 -12.61 37.87 26.10
N ILE A 298 -13.58 37.01 25.77
CA ILE A 298 -15.00 37.14 26.15
C ILE A 298 -15.41 35.83 26.82
N GLU A 299 -15.72 35.87 28.12
CA GLU A 299 -15.84 34.64 28.94
C GLU A 299 -16.99 34.66 29.95
N CYS A 300 -17.48 33.47 30.31
CA CYS A 300 -18.44 33.29 31.41
C CYS A 300 -17.79 32.90 32.76
N TYR A 301 -16.61 32.28 32.78
CA TYR A 301 -15.89 31.88 34.01
C TYR A 301 -14.37 31.69 33.77
N LEU A 302 -13.52 32.40 34.55
CA LEU A 302 -12.05 32.46 34.40
C LEU A 302 -11.33 31.93 35.65
N VAL A 303 -10.32 31.08 35.47
CA VAL A 303 -9.33 30.73 36.52
C VAL A 303 -7.92 31.05 36.04
N GLU A 304 -7.38 32.19 36.47
CA GLU A 304 -5.97 32.56 36.25
C GLU A 304 -5.07 31.95 37.32
N LYS A 305 -4.02 31.23 36.91
CA LYS A 305 -2.89 30.88 37.78
C LYS A 305 -1.70 31.75 37.40
N GLY A 306 -1.58 32.89 38.06
CA GLY A 306 -0.44 33.78 37.93
C GLY A 306 0.86 33.14 38.47
N VAL A 307 1.98 33.52 37.86
CA VAL A 307 3.31 33.47 38.48
C VAL A 307 3.56 34.83 39.12
#